data_AF-A0A6B8TFC5-F1
#
_entry.id   AF-A0A6B8TFC5-F1
#
_cell.length_a   1.000
_cell.length_b   1.000
_cell.length_c   1.000
_cell.angle_alpha   90.00
_cell.angle_beta   90.00
_cell.angle_gamma   90.00
#
_symmetry.space_group_name_H-M   'P 1'
#
loop_
_entity.id
_entity.type
_entity.pdbx_description
1 polymer ?
#
loop_
_entity_poly.entity_id
_entity_poly.type
_entity_poly.pdbx_seq_one_letter_code
_entity_poly.pdbx_strand_id
1 'polypeptide(L)'
;MWCAPLPTPGPAPDTAPAQKKLKHLRVDATSMQVSLPVAMTWWAQRSALPRTRRVERCRGGCAGGRCCTCRSGIRTALPDARIAVDKWHLVALANLMVTQVRQRITRQLHGRRGTATDKVWASRQLLLTGYEHLTVKQKARFNAALAAEDPTNEIAAAHAVKERLRLLLAEHQPHQIRRRLYDFYDAAARTDMEETSRLATTIDTWWPAVLVALTEDVTNARTEGFNRIIKQTKRVGCGFTNMDNYRRRIMVHIALTRGQRPAA
;
A
#
# COMPACT_ATOMS: atom_id res chain seq x y z
N MET A 1 -59.56 -16.52 -57.00
CA MET A 1 -59.07 -16.89 -55.66
C MET A 1 -57.70 -16.27 -55.49
N TRP A 2 -57.59 -15.27 -54.63
CA TRP A 2 -56.37 -14.49 -54.41
C TRP A 2 -55.35 -15.30 -53.61
N CYS A 3 -54.09 -15.34 -54.05
CA CYS A 3 -52.96 -15.71 -53.22
C CYS A 3 -51.93 -14.57 -53.29
N ALA A 4 -51.75 -13.89 -52.16
CA ALA A 4 -50.80 -12.81 -51.98
C ALA A 4 -49.35 -13.34 -51.87
N PRO A 5 -48.33 -12.56 -52.29
CA PRO A 5 -46.92 -12.92 -52.11
C PRO A 5 -46.42 -12.62 -50.68
N LEU A 6 -45.55 -13.50 -50.18
CA LEU A 6 -44.84 -13.39 -48.90
C LEU A 6 -43.86 -12.18 -48.87
N PRO A 7 -43.70 -11.50 -47.73
CA PRO A 7 -42.76 -10.39 -47.60
C PRO A 7 -41.30 -10.88 -47.45
N THR A 8 -40.38 -10.17 -48.11
CA THR A 8 -38.93 -10.34 -47.98
C THR A 8 -38.41 -9.78 -46.64
N PRO A 9 -37.45 -10.44 -45.97
CA PRO A 9 -36.85 -9.91 -44.74
C PRO A 9 -35.87 -8.77 -45.07
N GLY A 10 -36.08 -7.63 -44.41
CA GLY A 10 -35.20 -6.45 -44.48
C GLY A 10 -33.85 -6.65 -43.78
N PRO A 11 -32.90 -5.71 -43.97
CA PRO A 11 -31.52 -5.86 -43.50
C PRO A 11 -31.42 -5.82 -41.97
N ALA A 12 -30.46 -6.60 -41.44
CA ALA A 12 -30.15 -6.73 -40.02
C ALA A 12 -29.70 -5.40 -39.39
N PRO A 13 -30.01 -5.15 -38.10
CA PRO A 13 -29.61 -3.93 -37.44
C PRO A 13 -28.11 -3.90 -37.12
N ASP A 14 -27.47 -2.79 -37.49
CA ASP A 14 -26.12 -2.39 -37.10
C ASP A 14 -25.96 -2.38 -35.57
N THR A 15 -25.11 -3.27 -35.05
CA THR A 15 -24.65 -3.21 -33.66
C THR A 15 -23.36 -2.39 -33.58
N ALA A 16 -23.50 -1.07 -33.51
CA ALA A 16 -22.43 -0.20 -33.01
C ALA A 16 -22.56 -0.04 -31.48
N PRO A 17 -21.45 -0.06 -30.72
CA PRO A 17 -21.47 -0.05 -29.26
C PRO A 17 -21.94 1.31 -28.71
N ALA A 18 -22.83 1.25 -27.73
CA ALA A 18 -23.44 2.39 -27.06
C ALA A 18 -22.42 3.23 -26.27
N GLN A 19 -21.75 4.17 -26.95
CA GLN A 19 -21.22 5.37 -26.34
C GLN A 19 -22.38 6.34 -26.02
N LYS A 20 -22.96 6.28 -24.82
CA LYS A 20 -23.55 7.43 -24.10
C LYS A 20 -24.29 6.98 -22.84
N LYS A 21 -23.69 7.24 -21.69
CA LYS A 21 -24.34 7.90 -20.55
C LYS A 21 -23.26 8.50 -19.65
N LEU A 22 -22.61 9.53 -20.18
CA LEU A 22 -21.74 10.47 -19.47
C LEU A 22 -22.34 11.87 -19.65
N LYS A 23 -23.61 12.02 -19.30
CA LYS A 23 -24.32 13.30 -19.20
C LYS A 23 -25.34 13.10 -18.08
N HIS A 24 -25.33 14.00 -17.09
CA HIS A 24 -26.09 13.94 -15.82
C HIS A 24 -25.39 13.24 -14.66
N LEU A 25 -24.20 13.72 -14.31
CA LEU A 25 -23.85 13.96 -12.91
C LEU A 25 -23.08 15.28 -12.87
N ARG A 26 -23.85 16.37 -12.82
CA ARG A 26 -23.36 17.65 -12.31
C ARG A 26 -23.23 17.42 -10.81
N VAL A 27 -22.12 16.80 -10.39
CA VAL A 27 -21.76 16.75 -8.97
C VAL A 27 -21.26 18.14 -8.64
N ASP A 28 -22.02 18.82 -7.80
CA ASP A 28 -21.67 20.13 -7.27
C ASP A 28 -20.25 20.08 -6.69
N ALA A 29 -19.37 20.89 -7.28
CA ALA A 29 -17.95 21.02 -6.93
C ALA A 29 -17.69 21.63 -5.54
N THR A 30 -18.69 21.65 -4.66
CA THR A 30 -18.67 22.37 -3.39
C THR A 30 -18.43 21.45 -2.17
N SER A 31 -18.47 20.13 -2.33
CA SER A 31 -18.37 19.19 -1.19
C SER A 31 -17.04 18.42 -1.07
N MET A 32 -16.03 18.77 -1.86
CA MET A 32 -14.74 18.05 -1.88
C MET A 32 -13.55 18.98 -1.62
N GLN A 33 -13.69 19.85 -0.62
CA GLN A 33 -12.53 20.44 0.07
C GLN A 33 -11.90 19.39 1.00
N VAL A 34 -11.42 18.29 0.45
CA VAL A 34 -10.53 17.37 1.18
C VAL A 34 -9.11 17.88 1.00
N SER A 35 -8.78 18.85 1.84
CA SER A 35 -7.50 18.98 2.52
C SER A 35 -6.19 18.87 1.70
N LEU A 36 -6.12 19.52 0.53
CA LEU A 36 -4.83 19.94 -0.05
C LEU A 36 -3.96 20.86 0.85
N PRO A 37 -4.45 21.59 1.89
CA PRO A 37 -3.58 22.48 2.66
C PRO A 37 -2.60 21.73 3.58
N VAL A 38 -2.99 20.70 4.33
CA VAL A 38 -2.21 20.26 5.51
C VAL A 38 -0.76 19.86 5.17
N ALA A 39 -0.54 19.11 4.08
CA ALA A 39 0.79 18.73 3.63
C ALA A 39 1.61 19.92 3.07
N MET A 40 0.97 20.95 2.52
CA MET A 40 1.62 22.15 2.02
C MET A 40 1.86 23.22 3.10
N THR A 41 0.94 23.39 4.05
CA THR A 41 1.05 24.33 5.18
C THR A 41 2.17 23.91 6.13
N TRP A 42 2.33 22.60 6.37
CA TRP A 42 3.45 22.07 7.17
C TRP A 42 4.83 22.39 6.57
N TRP A 43 4.91 22.48 5.26
CA TRP A 43 6.16 22.75 4.54
C TRP A 43 6.60 24.22 4.66
N ALA A 44 5.66 25.16 4.79
CA ALA A 44 5.97 26.57 5.01
C ALA A 44 6.66 26.82 6.37
N GLN A 45 6.57 25.87 7.30
CA GLN A 45 7.06 26.00 8.68
C GLN A 45 8.47 25.40 8.90
N ARG A 46 9.13 24.88 7.85
CA ARG A 46 10.34 24.04 7.94
C ARG A 46 11.68 24.76 7.78
N SER A 47 11.72 26.10 7.75
CA SER A 47 12.97 26.85 7.49
C SER A 47 13.89 27.07 8.70
N ALA A 48 13.52 26.59 9.88
CA ALA A 48 14.39 26.62 11.06
C ALA A 48 14.10 25.38 11.91
N LEU A 49 15.13 24.62 12.32
CA LEU A 49 15.28 23.98 13.64
C LEU A 49 16.35 22.84 13.61
N PRO A 50 17.12 22.63 14.70
CA PRO A 50 18.40 21.92 14.69
C PRO A 50 18.29 20.37 14.68
N ARG A 51 19.39 19.72 14.25
CA ARG A 51 19.56 18.28 13.97
C ARG A 51 19.72 17.33 15.18
N THR A 52 19.57 17.79 16.42
CA THR A 52 19.87 17.00 17.62
C THR A 52 18.61 16.61 18.40
N ARG A 53 17.77 15.68 17.90
CA ARG A 53 16.67 15.11 18.70
C ARG A 53 16.46 13.61 18.46
N ARG A 54 16.11 12.90 19.55
CA ARG A 54 15.84 11.45 19.60
C ARG A 54 14.69 11.09 18.66
N VAL A 55 14.93 10.18 17.71
CA VAL A 55 13.89 9.66 16.80
C VAL A 55 13.43 8.31 17.32
N GLU A 56 12.14 8.19 17.60
CA GLU A 56 11.50 6.93 18.00
C GLU A 56 10.63 6.38 16.87
N ARG A 57 10.36 5.08 16.89
CA ARG A 57 9.72 4.41 15.75
C ARG A 57 8.58 3.53 16.20
N CYS A 58 7.43 3.66 15.54
CA CYS A 58 6.31 2.77 15.79
C CYS A 58 6.45 1.45 15.02
N ARG A 59 6.45 0.33 15.77
CA ARG A 59 6.68 -1.04 15.28
C ARG A 59 5.40 -1.84 15.01
N GLY A 60 4.23 -1.20 15.04
CA GLY A 60 2.93 -1.86 14.85
C GLY A 60 2.38 -1.70 13.43
N GLY A 61 2.07 -2.81 12.76
CA GLY A 61 1.42 -2.79 11.45
C GLY A 61 0.02 -2.15 11.49
N CYS A 62 -0.26 -1.32 10.49
CA CYS A 62 -1.42 -0.43 10.41
C CYS A 62 -2.76 -1.09 10.04
N ALA A 63 -2.85 -2.42 10.01
CA ALA A 63 -4.14 -3.08 9.86
C ALA A 63 -4.82 -3.27 11.23
N GLY A 64 -5.80 -2.41 11.54
CA GLY A 64 -6.77 -2.61 12.62
C GLY A 64 -6.36 -2.12 14.02
N GLY A 65 -6.06 -0.82 14.20
CA GLY A 65 -6.12 -0.15 15.51
C GLY A 65 -4.92 -0.31 16.46
N ARG A 66 -3.93 -1.18 16.19
CA ARG A 66 -2.77 -1.38 17.10
C ARG A 66 -1.71 -0.27 17.08
N CYS A 67 -1.64 0.54 16.02
CA CYS A 67 -0.59 1.58 15.88
C CYS A 67 -0.89 2.85 16.71
N CYS A 68 -2.16 3.10 17.03
CA CYS A 68 -2.61 4.21 17.86
C CYS A 68 -2.03 4.13 19.28
N THR A 69 -2.06 2.92 19.86
CA THR A 69 -1.57 2.65 21.21
C THR A 69 -0.05 2.82 21.31
N CYS A 70 0.68 2.34 20.29
CA CYS A 70 2.13 2.57 20.17
C CYS A 70 2.47 4.06 20.18
N ARG A 71 1.81 4.82 19.31
CA ARG A 71 2.07 6.25 19.15
C ARG A 71 1.73 7.03 20.41
N SER A 72 0.61 6.70 21.05
CA SER A 72 0.19 7.30 22.31
C SER A 72 1.21 7.01 23.41
N GLY A 73 1.61 5.74 23.58
CA GLY A 73 2.59 5.34 24.60
C GLY A 73 3.95 6.00 24.42
N ILE A 74 4.43 6.11 23.17
CA ILE A 74 5.68 6.83 22.85
C ILE A 74 5.55 8.32 23.20
N ARG A 75 4.44 8.96 22.83
CA ARG A 75 4.23 10.39 23.15
C ARG A 75 4.14 10.66 24.65
N THR A 76 3.57 9.73 25.41
CA THR A 76 3.51 9.83 26.87
C THR A 76 4.90 9.66 27.50
N ALA A 77 5.69 8.69 27.03
CA ALA A 77 7.00 8.41 27.60
C ALA A 77 8.10 9.39 27.13
N LEU A 78 8.02 9.86 25.88
CA LEU A 78 9.05 10.67 25.21
C LEU A 78 8.39 11.76 24.34
N PRO A 79 7.94 12.87 24.96
CA PRO A 79 7.15 13.90 24.28
C PRO A 79 7.93 14.64 23.19
N ASP A 80 9.25 14.78 23.33
CA ASP A 80 10.12 15.46 22.37
C ASP A 80 10.60 14.58 21.20
N ALA A 81 10.25 13.28 21.20
CA ALA A 81 10.74 12.37 20.19
C ALA A 81 10.00 12.53 18.86
N ARG A 82 10.77 12.60 17.76
CA ARG A 82 10.19 12.52 16.41
C ARG A 82 9.84 11.08 16.12
N ILE A 83 8.62 10.83 15.65
CA ILE A 83 8.15 9.48 15.35
C ILE A 83 8.39 9.20 13.87
N ALA A 84 9.11 8.12 13.56
CA ALA A 84 9.25 7.59 12.21
C ALA A 84 8.33 6.38 12.02
N VAL A 85 7.70 6.27 10.84
CA VAL A 85 6.99 5.04 10.42
C VAL A 85 7.94 4.15 9.63
N ASP A 86 7.75 2.84 9.73
CA ASP A 86 8.45 1.88 8.90
C ASP A 86 7.83 1.77 7.51
N LYS A 87 8.65 2.04 6.48
CA LYS A 87 8.29 2.02 5.06
C LYS A 87 7.69 0.67 4.64
N TRP A 88 8.14 -0.45 5.22
CA TRP A 88 7.61 -1.77 4.91
C TRP A 88 6.12 -1.88 5.21
N HIS A 89 5.66 -1.29 6.32
CA HIS A 89 4.24 -1.34 6.69
C HIS A 89 3.36 -0.52 5.74
N LEU A 90 3.89 0.56 5.17
CA LEU A 90 3.19 1.36 4.16
C LEU A 90 3.04 0.58 2.85
N VAL A 91 4.09 -0.12 2.43
CA VAL A 91 4.03 -1.03 1.26
C VAL A 91 3.07 -2.20 1.53
N ALA A 92 3.10 -2.77 2.74
CA ALA A 92 2.19 -3.83 3.14
C ALA A 92 0.72 -3.38 3.12
N LEU A 93 0.43 -2.15 3.55
CA LEU A 93 -0.91 -1.55 3.45
C LEU A 93 -1.35 -1.39 1.99
N ALA A 94 -0.48 -0.90 1.11
CA ALA A 94 -0.83 -0.76 -0.30
C ALA A 94 -1.04 -2.13 -0.98
N ASN A 95 -0.26 -3.14 -0.62
CA ASN A 95 -0.45 -4.53 -1.06
C ASN A 95 -1.79 -5.10 -0.58
N LEU A 96 -2.20 -4.77 0.65
CA LEU A 96 -3.51 -5.14 1.18
C LEU A 96 -4.64 -4.47 0.39
N MET A 97 -4.51 -3.17 0.08
CA MET A 97 -5.47 -2.44 -0.75
C MET A 97 -5.64 -3.11 -2.13
N VAL A 98 -4.56 -3.39 -2.85
CA VAL A 98 -4.63 -4.09 -4.16
C VAL A 98 -5.29 -5.47 -4.01
N THR A 99 -5.01 -6.17 -2.90
CA THR A 99 -5.63 -7.47 -2.63
C THR A 99 -7.14 -7.34 -2.38
N GLN A 100 -7.60 -6.30 -1.68
CA GLN A 100 -9.01 -6.04 -1.42
C GLN A 100 -9.76 -5.72 -2.71
N VAL A 101 -9.22 -4.80 -3.53
CA VAL A 101 -9.76 -4.46 -4.86
C VAL A 101 -9.90 -5.71 -5.71
N ARG A 102 -8.83 -6.50 -5.82
CA ARG A 102 -8.85 -7.76 -6.58
C ARG A 102 -9.94 -8.69 -6.06
N GLN A 103 -10.05 -8.89 -4.74
CA GLN A 103 -11.08 -9.75 -4.17
C GLN A 103 -12.50 -9.24 -4.44
N ARG A 104 -12.72 -7.92 -4.43
CA ARG A 104 -14.01 -7.30 -4.75
C ARG A 104 -14.39 -7.56 -6.21
N ILE A 105 -13.50 -7.22 -7.14
CA ILE A 105 -13.74 -7.40 -8.58
C ILE A 105 -13.96 -8.88 -8.92
N THR A 106 -13.12 -9.78 -8.41
CA THR A 106 -13.29 -11.22 -8.64
C THR A 106 -14.65 -11.73 -8.13
N ARG A 107 -15.14 -11.22 -6.99
CA ARG A 107 -16.48 -11.58 -6.47
C ARG A 107 -17.60 -11.01 -7.34
N GLN A 108 -17.46 -9.78 -7.84
CA GLN A 108 -18.44 -9.16 -8.74
C GLN A 108 -18.50 -9.89 -10.09
N LEU A 109 -17.34 -10.29 -10.62
CA LEU A 109 -17.24 -10.95 -11.93
C LEU A 109 -17.75 -12.40 -11.90
N HIS A 110 -17.42 -13.16 -10.86
CA HIS A 110 -17.71 -14.60 -10.81
C HIS A 110 -18.79 -15.01 -9.80
N GLY A 111 -19.29 -14.08 -8.96
CA GLY A 111 -20.22 -14.40 -7.88
C GLY A 111 -19.64 -15.25 -6.74
N ARG A 112 -18.35 -15.60 -6.82
CA ARG A 112 -17.63 -16.48 -5.87
C ARG A 112 -16.27 -15.92 -5.49
N ARG A 113 -15.60 -16.57 -4.53
CA ARG A 113 -14.19 -16.32 -4.26
C ARG A 113 -13.34 -16.77 -5.45
N GLY A 114 -12.27 -16.02 -5.74
CA GLY A 114 -11.28 -16.39 -6.76
C GLY A 114 -10.56 -17.71 -6.46
N THR A 115 -10.34 -18.50 -7.51
CA THR A 115 -9.72 -19.82 -7.50
C THR A 115 -8.47 -19.87 -8.38
N ALA A 116 -7.73 -20.98 -8.34
CA ALA A 116 -6.49 -21.16 -9.11
C ALA A 116 -6.69 -21.11 -10.64
N THR A 117 -7.92 -21.33 -11.11
CA THR A 117 -8.32 -21.23 -12.52
C THR A 117 -8.38 -19.79 -13.02
N ASP A 118 -8.61 -18.83 -12.12
CA ASP A 118 -8.81 -17.43 -12.47
C ASP A 118 -7.42 -16.79 -12.68
N LYS A 119 -7.17 -16.24 -13.86
CA LYS A 119 -5.86 -15.73 -14.30
C LYS A 119 -5.34 -14.62 -13.38
N VAL A 120 -6.19 -13.73 -12.90
CA VAL A 120 -5.85 -12.65 -11.96
C VAL A 120 -5.52 -13.21 -10.57
N TRP A 121 -6.17 -14.31 -10.15
CA TRP A 121 -5.81 -14.99 -8.91
C TRP A 121 -4.51 -15.77 -9.04
N ALA A 122 -4.30 -16.45 -10.16
CA ALA A 122 -3.08 -17.20 -10.46
C ALA A 122 -1.86 -16.28 -10.54
N SER A 123 -2.04 -15.08 -11.10
CA SER A 123 -1.00 -14.05 -11.22
C SER A 123 -0.89 -13.13 -10.00
N ARG A 124 -1.54 -13.43 -8.87
CA ARG A 124 -1.58 -12.55 -7.68
C ARG A 124 -0.21 -12.09 -7.17
N GLN A 125 0.82 -12.92 -7.29
CA GLN A 125 2.16 -12.53 -6.84
C GLN A 125 2.75 -11.42 -7.70
N LEU A 126 2.41 -11.37 -8.99
CA LEU A 126 2.85 -10.31 -9.89
C LEU A 126 2.24 -8.96 -9.50
N LEU A 127 1.00 -8.95 -8.99
CA LEU A 127 0.34 -7.75 -8.46
C LEU A 127 1.01 -7.23 -7.19
N LEU A 128 1.73 -8.05 -6.44
CA LEU A 128 2.39 -7.66 -5.17
C LEU A 128 3.87 -7.32 -5.36
N THR A 129 4.50 -7.90 -6.38
CA THR A 129 5.87 -7.55 -6.78
C THR A 129 5.93 -6.13 -7.33
N GLY A 130 7.05 -5.44 -7.12
CA GLY A 130 7.30 -4.14 -7.74
C GLY A 130 7.47 -4.29 -9.24
N TYR A 131 6.91 -3.36 -10.01
CA TYR A 131 6.90 -3.47 -11.47
C TYR A 131 8.31 -3.47 -12.09
N GLU A 132 9.26 -2.83 -11.42
CA GLU A 132 10.69 -2.80 -11.75
C GLU A 132 11.37 -4.17 -11.68
N HIS A 133 10.86 -5.07 -10.83
CA HIS A 133 11.42 -6.40 -10.62
C HIS A 133 10.80 -7.47 -11.53
N LEU A 134 9.79 -7.12 -12.31
CA LEU A 134 9.14 -8.04 -13.23
C LEU A 134 9.97 -8.19 -14.52
N THR A 135 10.27 -9.44 -14.88
CA THR A 135 10.85 -9.77 -16.19
C THR A 135 9.87 -9.45 -17.33
N VAL A 136 10.38 -9.32 -18.55
CA VAL A 136 9.55 -9.05 -19.75
C VAL A 136 8.41 -10.08 -19.89
N LYS A 137 8.71 -11.38 -19.70
CA LYS A 137 7.71 -12.45 -19.73
C LYS A 137 6.65 -12.31 -18.63
N GLN A 138 7.07 -11.90 -17.43
CA GLN A 138 6.13 -11.66 -16.32
C GLN A 138 5.25 -10.44 -16.55
N LYS A 139 5.78 -9.36 -17.16
CA LYS A 139 5.00 -8.18 -17.56
C LYS A 139 3.95 -8.53 -18.61
N ALA A 140 4.33 -9.31 -19.62
CA ALA A 140 3.38 -9.80 -20.62
C ALA A 140 2.26 -10.64 -19.98
N ARG A 141 2.60 -11.56 -19.07
CA ARG A 141 1.62 -12.37 -18.33
C ARG A 141 0.73 -11.53 -17.42
N PHE A 142 1.29 -10.50 -16.79
CA PHE A 142 0.54 -9.54 -15.96
C PHE A 142 -0.49 -8.79 -16.79
N ASN A 143 -0.09 -8.21 -17.92
CA ASN A 143 -0.99 -7.48 -18.82
C ASN A 143 -2.08 -8.40 -19.40
N ALA A 144 -1.71 -9.63 -19.79
CA ALA A 144 -2.67 -10.60 -20.30
C ALA A 144 -3.69 -11.04 -19.24
N ALA A 145 -3.29 -11.11 -17.96
CA ALA A 145 -4.22 -11.43 -16.88
C ALA A 145 -5.22 -10.28 -16.64
N LEU A 146 -4.74 -9.03 -16.61
CA LEU A 146 -5.60 -7.86 -16.47
C LEU A 146 -6.57 -7.72 -17.66
N ALA A 147 -6.08 -7.88 -18.88
CA ALA A 147 -6.93 -7.81 -20.07
C ALA A 147 -8.06 -8.85 -20.09
N ALA A 148 -7.88 -9.98 -19.39
CA ALA A 148 -8.87 -11.05 -19.35
C ALA A 148 -9.91 -10.90 -18.23
N GLU A 149 -9.52 -10.40 -17.06
CA GLU A 149 -10.32 -10.48 -15.82
C GLU A 149 -10.41 -9.14 -15.04
N ASP A 150 -10.05 -8.03 -15.67
CA ASP A 150 -10.21 -6.66 -15.14
C ASP A 150 -11.03 -5.77 -16.09
N PRO A 151 -12.34 -6.06 -16.29
CA PRO A 151 -13.17 -5.35 -17.26
C PRO A 151 -13.38 -3.87 -16.91
N THR A 152 -13.31 -3.50 -15.63
CA THR A 152 -13.44 -2.12 -15.17
C THR A 152 -12.10 -1.38 -15.06
N ASN A 153 -10.98 -2.08 -15.31
CA ASN A 153 -9.61 -1.57 -15.18
C ASN A 153 -9.25 -1.08 -13.76
N GLU A 154 -10.03 -1.48 -12.76
CA GLU A 154 -9.88 -1.07 -11.36
C GLU A 154 -8.68 -1.75 -10.69
N ILE A 155 -8.39 -3.01 -11.06
CA ILE A 155 -7.24 -3.73 -10.51
C ILE A 155 -5.95 -3.08 -11.02
N ALA A 156 -5.91 -2.73 -12.30
CA ALA A 156 -4.80 -1.99 -12.91
C ALA A 156 -4.61 -0.61 -12.26
N ALA A 157 -5.70 0.13 -12.04
CA ALA A 157 -5.67 1.44 -11.40
C ALA A 157 -5.15 1.36 -9.94
N ALA A 158 -5.67 0.42 -9.15
CA ALA A 158 -5.19 0.14 -7.79
C ALA A 158 -3.70 -0.23 -7.76
N HIS A 159 -3.26 -1.08 -8.69
CA HIS A 159 -1.84 -1.40 -8.84
C HIS A 159 -1.00 -0.16 -9.14
N ALA A 160 -1.47 0.74 -10.02
CA ALA A 160 -0.80 1.97 -10.36
C ALA A 160 -0.69 2.95 -9.18
N VAL A 161 -1.68 2.98 -8.28
CA VAL A 161 -1.62 3.74 -7.01
C VAL A 161 -0.57 3.15 -6.07
N LYS A 162 -0.52 1.82 -5.92
CA LYS A 162 0.52 1.13 -5.14
C LYS A 162 1.92 1.48 -5.66
N GLU A 163 2.15 1.42 -6.97
CA GLU A 163 3.47 1.71 -7.55
C GLU A 163 3.89 3.17 -7.35
N ARG A 164 2.95 4.12 -7.43
CA ARG A 164 3.24 5.54 -7.09
C ARG A 164 3.66 5.71 -5.64
N LEU A 165 3.03 4.98 -4.71
CA LEU A 165 3.47 4.98 -3.31
C LEU A 165 4.88 4.40 -3.17
N ARG A 166 5.22 3.32 -3.89
CA ARG A 166 6.59 2.77 -3.86
C ARG A 166 7.61 3.78 -4.36
N LEU A 167 7.32 4.47 -5.46
CA LEU A 167 8.18 5.53 -6.00
C LEU A 167 8.36 6.69 -5.00
N LEU A 168 7.30 7.09 -4.30
CA LEU A 168 7.38 8.07 -3.22
C LEU A 168 8.30 7.61 -2.08
N LEU A 169 8.21 6.34 -1.67
CA LEU A 169 8.97 5.81 -0.53
C LEU A 169 10.46 5.58 -0.82
N ALA A 170 10.82 5.49 -2.10
CA ALA A 170 12.19 5.39 -2.57
C ALA A 170 12.91 6.75 -2.65
N GLU A 171 12.19 7.85 -2.49
CA GLU A 171 12.74 9.20 -2.64
C GLU A 171 13.27 9.78 -1.34
N HIS A 172 14.30 10.63 -1.45
CA HIS A 172 14.96 11.29 -0.33
C HIS A 172 15.02 12.82 -0.51
N GLN A 173 14.94 13.32 -1.75
CA GLN A 173 15.04 14.74 -2.05
C GLN A 173 13.72 15.46 -1.77
N PRO A 174 13.72 16.56 -0.97
CA PRO A 174 12.48 17.19 -0.53
C PRO A 174 11.54 17.64 -1.68
N HIS A 175 12.08 18.15 -2.79
CA HIS A 175 11.27 18.58 -3.93
C HIS A 175 10.63 17.40 -4.68
N GLN A 176 11.37 16.29 -4.84
CA GLN A 176 10.85 15.08 -5.47
C GLN A 176 9.79 14.40 -4.61
N ILE A 177 9.98 14.35 -3.27
CA ILE A 177 8.96 13.84 -2.34
C ILE A 177 7.63 14.58 -2.55
N ARG A 178 7.67 15.90 -2.67
CA ARG A 178 6.49 16.75 -2.86
C ARG A 178 5.76 16.44 -4.17
N ARG A 179 6.52 16.32 -5.26
CA ARG A 179 5.99 15.93 -6.57
C ARG A 179 5.36 14.53 -6.54
N ARG A 180 6.07 13.53 -6.02
CA ARG A 180 5.60 12.15 -5.94
C ARG A 180 4.40 11.98 -5.01
N LEU A 181 4.32 12.79 -3.96
CA LEU A 181 3.16 12.82 -3.07
C LEU A 181 1.91 13.33 -3.82
N TYR A 182 2.06 14.41 -4.58
CA TYR A 182 0.99 14.90 -5.44
C TYR A 182 0.56 13.83 -6.45
N ASP A 183 1.51 13.23 -7.17
CA ASP A 183 1.23 12.17 -8.15
C ASP A 183 0.46 10.99 -7.52
N PHE A 184 0.77 10.64 -6.27
CA PHE A 184 0.09 9.59 -5.52
C PHE A 184 -1.36 9.97 -5.19
N TYR A 185 -1.59 11.14 -4.61
CA TYR A 185 -2.95 11.58 -4.26
C TYR A 185 -3.82 11.84 -5.48
N ASP A 186 -3.24 12.43 -6.53
CA ASP A 186 -3.91 12.64 -7.81
C ASP A 186 -4.35 11.30 -8.43
N ALA A 187 -3.49 10.28 -8.42
CA ALA A 187 -3.85 8.96 -8.90
C ALA A 187 -4.92 8.29 -8.03
N ALA A 188 -4.84 8.42 -6.70
CA ALA A 188 -5.86 7.89 -5.80
C ALA A 188 -7.23 8.55 -6.03
N ALA A 189 -7.26 9.85 -6.26
CA ALA A 189 -8.47 10.63 -6.55
C ALA A 189 -9.06 10.28 -7.93
N ARG A 190 -8.23 10.16 -8.97
CA ARG A 190 -8.71 9.74 -10.32
C ARG A 190 -9.26 8.33 -10.36
N THR A 191 -8.75 7.45 -9.50
CA THR A 191 -9.21 6.06 -9.41
C THR A 191 -10.59 5.97 -8.75
N ASP A 192 -10.91 6.90 -7.85
CA ASP A 192 -12.22 7.05 -7.20
C ASP A 192 -12.80 5.74 -6.62
N MET A 193 -11.98 5.05 -5.81
CA MET A 193 -12.38 3.81 -5.13
C MET A 193 -12.33 3.98 -3.61
N GLU A 194 -13.20 3.28 -2.90
CA GLU A 194 -13.21 3.31 -1.43
C GLU A 194 -11.86 2.84 -0.86
N GLU A 195 -11.29 1.77 -1.43
CA GLU A 195 -10.05 1.18 -0.96
C GLU A 195 -8.84 2.11 -1.19
N THR A 196 -8.79 2.82 -2.32
CA THR A 196 -7.72 3.81 -2.60
C THR A 196 -7.87 5.05 -1.72
N SER A 197 -9.10 5.51 -1.50
CA SER A 197 -9.42 6.63 -0.62
C SER A 197 -9.01 6.33 0.82
N ARG A 198 -9.33 5.13 1.33
CA ARG A 198 -8.92 4.68 2.67
C ARG A 198 -7.40 4.61 2.83
N LEU A 199 -6.68 4.14 1.80
CA LEU A 199 -5.23 4.16 1.79
C LEU A 199 -4.72 5.61 1.87
N ALA A 200 -5.23 6.50 1.02
CA ALA A 200 -4.86 7.91 0.99
C ALA A 200 -5.08 8.60 2.34
N THR A 201 -6.25 8.42 2.97
CA THR A 201 -6.54 8.96 4.32
C THR A 201 -5.58 8.41 5.37
N THR A 202 -5.22 7.13 5.27
CA THR A 202 -4.24 6.52 6.18
C THR A 202 -2.86 7.16 6.00
N ILE A 203 -2.40 7.37 4.76
CA ILE A 203 -1.12 8.01 4.49
C ILE A 203 -1.12 9.46 4.99
N ASP A 204 -2.21 10.21 4.79
CA ASP A 204 -2.34 11.59 5.26
C ASP A 204 -2.24 11.68 6.80
N THR A 205 -2.99 10.82 7.50
CA THR A 205 -2.97 10.73 8.96
C THR A 205 -1.57 10.48 9.54
N TRP A 206 -0.76 9.70 8.82
CA TRP A 206 0.59 9.32 9.21
C TRP A 206 1.68 10.18 8.56
N TRP A 207 1.32 11.15 7.72
CA TRP A 207 2.25 11.91 6.89
C TRP A 207 3.42 12.53 7.65
N PRO A 208 3.24 13.16 8.83
CA PRO A 208 4.37 13.71 9.58
C PRO A 208 5.43 12.65 9.92
N ALA A 209 5.00 11.44 10.24
CA ALA A 209 5.90 10.35 10.60
C ALA A 209 6.50 9.63 9.37
N VAL A 210 5.77 9.64 8.24
CA VAL A 210 6.31 9.20 6.94
C VAL A 210 7.40 10.15 6.47
N LEU A 211 7.18 11.46 6.55
CA LEU A 211 8.16 12.47 6.16
C LEU A 211 9.46 12.33 6.96
N VAL A 212 9.36 12.13 8.28
CA VAL A 212 10.53 11.83 9.13
C VAL A 212 11.27 10.60 8.62
N ALA A 213 10.55 9.53 8.24
CA ALA A 213 11.18 8.31 7.74
C ALA A 213 11.81 8.44 6.33
N LEU A 214 11.43 9.45 5.54
CA LEU A 214 12.03 9.73 4.23
C LEU A 214 13.26 10.62 4.37
N THR A 215 13.20 11.62 5.27
CA THR A 215 14.28 12.60 5.42
C THR A 215 15.34 12.17 6.42
N GLU A 216 14.98 11.38 7.41
CA GLU A 216 15.91 10.80 8.37
C GLU A 216 16.20 9.35 7.96
N ASP A 217 17.47 9.01 7.73
CA ASP A 217 17.90 7.67 7.31
C ASP A 217 17.89 6.67 8.49
N VAL A 218 16.73 6.52 9.11
CA VAL A 218 16.54 5.64 10.25
C VAL A 218 16.12 4.26 9.72
N THR A 219 16.96 3.26 9.90
CA THR A 219 16.69 1.89 9.46
C THR A 219 16.23 0.99 10.60
N ASN A 220 15.25 0.12 10.33
CA ASN A 220 14.76 -0.85 11.32
C ASN A 220 15.62 -2.12 11.40
N ALA A 221 16.59 -2.28 10.50
CA ALA A 221 17.37 -3.50 10.30
C ALA A 221 18.00 -4.04 11.59
N ARG A 222 18.54 -3.16 12.44
CA ARG A 222 19.13 -3.57 13.73
C ARG A 222 18.10 -4.20 14.66
N THR A 223 16.93 -3.58 14.79
CA THR A 223 15.84 -4.06 15.64
C THR A 223 15.17 -5.31 15.06
N GLU A 224 15.02 -5.38 13.74
CA GLU A 224 14.52 -6.55 13.04
C GLU A 224 15.46 -7.74 13.24
N GLY A 225 16.78 -7.53 13.18
CA GLY A 225 17.77 -8.55 13.48
C GLY A 225 17.64 -9.11 14.89
N PHE A 226 17.38 -8.27 15.90
CA PHE A 226 17.09 -8.75 17.25
C PHE A 226 15.77 -9.51 17.32
N ASN A 227 14.71 -9.00 16.70
CA ASN A 227 13.42 -9.69 16.66
C ASN A 227 13.52 -11.05 15.98
N ARG A 228 14.34 -11.17 14.93
CA ARG A 228 14.62 -12.44 14.25
C ARG A 228 15.30 -13.42 15.18
N ILE A 229 16.33 -12.99 15.91
CA ILE A 229 17.02 -13.82 16.92
C ILE A 229 16.02 -14.31 17.97
N ILE A 230 15.26 -13.39 18.59
CA ILE A 230 14.28 -13.70 19.64
C ILE A 230 13.25 -14.74 19.15
N LYS A 231 12.74 -14.56 17.93
CA LYS A 231 11.81 -15.49 17.30
C LYS A 231 12.46 -16.84 17.00
N GLN A 232 13.71 -16.85 16.53
CA GLN A 232 14.45 -18.07 16.25
C GLN A 232 14.71 -18.86 17.54
N THR A 233 15.16 -18.20 18.61
CA THR A 233 15.34 -18.82 19.93
C THR A 233 14.04 -19.44 20.44
N LYS A 234 12.90 -18.75 20.25
CA LYS A 234 11.58 -19.30 20.58
C LYS A 234 11.24 -20.57 19.77
N ARG A 235 11.51 -20.58 18.46
CA ARG A 235 11.24 -21.74 17.59
C ARG A 235 12.11 -22.94 17.97
N VAL A 236 13.42 -22.73 18.15
CA VAL A 236 14.36 -23.80 18.51
C VAL A 236 14.04 -24.38 19.89
N GLY A 237 13.54 -23.56 20.81
CA GLY A 237 13.12 -24.01 22.13
C GLY A 237 11.78 -24.76 22.16
N CYS A 238 11.05 -24.86 21.04
CA CYS A 238 9.69 -25.43 20.98
C CYS A 238 8.68 -24.80 21.97
N GLY A 239 8.91 -23.52 22.33
CA GLY A 239 8.15 -22.82 23.36
C GLY A 239 8.83 -22.83 24.73
N PHE A 240 8.57 -21.79 25.52
CA PHE A 240 9.08 -21.68 26.88
C PHE A 240 7.90 -21.52 27.82
N THR A 241 7.85 -22.33 28.87
CA THR A 241 6.87 -22.21 29.96
C THR A 241 7.28 -21.14 30.98
N ASN A 242 8.59 -20.98 31.20
CA ASN A 242 9.17 -19.97 32.09
C ASN A 242 9.79 -18.80 31.31
N MET A 243 9.30 -17.59 31.58
CA MET A 243 9.75 -16.35 30.93
C MET A 243 11.18 -15.96 31.27
N ASP A 244 11.68 -16.27 32.47
CA ASP A 244 13.06 -15.98 32.86
C ASP A 244 14.05 -16.85 32.08
N ASN A 245 13.70 -18.13 31.88
CA ASN A 245 14.50 -19.02 31.06
C ASN A 245 14.51 -18.58 29.60
N TYR A 246 13.38 -18.07 29.10
CA TYR A 246 13.31 -17.47 27.77
C TYR A 246 14.22 -16.24 27.66
N ARG A 247 14.15 -15.32 28.63
CA ARG A 247 14.99 -14.11 28.67
C ARG A 247 16.48 -14.46 28.74
N ARG A 248 16.89 -15.36 29.63
CA ARG A 248 18.29 -15.82 29.76
C ARG A 248 18.81 -16.36 28.43
N ARG A 249 18.02 -17.22 27.77
CA ARG A 249 18.43 -17.85 26.51
C ARG A 249 18.52 -16.85 25.35
N ILE A 250 17.66 -15.83 25.31
CA ILE A 250 17.79 -14.70 24.38
C ILE A 250 19.09 -13.95 24.63
N MET A 251 19.36 -13.56 25.89
CA MET A 251 20.54 -12.77 26.26
C MET A 251 21.84 -13.51 25.91
N VAL A 252 21.93 -14.79 26.26
CA VAL A 252 23.08 -15.65 25.91
C VAL A 252 23.24 -15.76 24.39
N HIS A 253 22.15 -16.02 23.65
CA HIS A 253 22.24 -16.15 22.20
C HIS A 253 22.68 -14.85 21.52
N ILE A 254 22.17 -13.69 21.96
CA ILE A 254 22.60 -12.40 21.44
C ILE A 254 24.08 -12.15 21.76
N ALA A 255 24.51 -12.41 23.00
CA ALA A 255 25.89 -12.23 23.41
C ALA A 255 26.85 -13.09 22.58
N LEU A 256 26.53 -14.36 22.34
CA LEU A 256 27.37 -15.28 21.58
C LEU A 256 27.37 -15.00 20.06
N THR A 257 26.23 -14.64 19.48
CA THR A 257 26.12 -14.44 18.01
C THR A 257 26.53 -13.05 17.55
N ARG A 258 26.60 -12.06 18.45
CA ARG A 258 26.98 -10.67 18.11
C ARG A 258 28.19 -10.15 18.88
N GLY A 259 28.66 -10.85 19.91
CA GLY A 259 29.83 -10.48 20.72
C GLY A 259 31.18 -10.70 20.06
N GLN A 260 31.25 -11.15 18.81
CA GLN A 260 32.51 -11.29 18.06
C GLN A 260 32.38 -10.76 16.62
N ARG A 261 32.43 -9.44 16.46
CA ARG A 261 33.01 -8.82 15.26
C ARG A 261 34.09 -7.87 15.76
N PRO A 262 35.39 -8.17 15.58
CA PRO A 262 36.40 -7.15 15.80
C PRO A 262 36.11 -5.97 14.87
N ALA A 263 36.24 -4.76 15.39
CA ALA A 263 36.28 -3.57 14.56
C ALA A 263 37.48 -3.72 13.62
N ALA A 264 37.21 -3.83 12.31
CA ALA A 264 38.18 -3.69 11.25
C ALA A 264 37.98 -2.30 10.64
#